data_AF-A0A958DB86-F1
#
_entry.id   AF-A0A958DB86-F1
#
_cell.length_a   1.000
_cell.length_b   1.000
_cell.length_c   1.000
_cell.angle_alpha   90.00
_cell.angle_beta   90.00
_cell.angle_gamma   90.00
#
_symmetry.space_group_name_H-M   'P 1'
#
loop_
_entity.id
_entity.type
_entity.pdbx_description
1 polymer ?
#
loop_
_entity_poly.entity_id
_entity_poly.type
_entity_poly.pdbx_seq_one_letter_code
_entity_poly.pdbx_strand_id
1 'polypeptide(L)'
;GGVDVTYCYTVQNTGNITMTVHDLVDSELGTILSSFPYMLTPGASVFVTATTNIAVTTVNTATWTASSVNPTSVVSSTDSATVVVMPPTAVRLASLQAASGEADRTLALPMLLAAVLTAVGVLTWQRRRRRLVP
;
A
#
# COMPACT_ATOMS: atom_id res chain seq x y z
N GLY A 1 -10.63 16.32 2.43
CA GLY A 1 -9.27 15.98 2.89
C GLY A 1 -9.17 14.47 2.92
N GLY A 2 -8.12 13.91 2.33
CA GLY A 2 -7.89 12.47 2.30
C GLY A 2 -7.04 11.97 3.47
N VAL A 3 -6.73 10.68 3.45
CA VAL A 3 -5.86 10.01 4.41
C VAL A 3 -4.51 9.70 3.76
N ASP A 4 -3.43 9.88 4.50
CA ASP A 4 -2.11 9.47 4.02
C ASP A 4 -1.98 7.96 4.12
N VAL A 5 -1.68 7.32 2.98
CA VAL A 5 -1.53 5.88 2.86
C VAL A 5 -0.11 5.58 2.39
N THR A 6 0.60 4.79 3.19
CA THR A 6 1.92 4.27 2.82
C THR A 6 1.76 2.90 2.16
N TYR A 7 2.30 2.79 0.94
CA TYR A 7 2.37 1.57 0.17
C TYR A 7 3.75 0.94 0.30
N CYS A 8 3.76 -0.39 0.33
CA CYS A 8 4.91 -1.23 0.58
C CYS A 8 5.06 -2.20 -0.60
N TYR A 9 6.07 -1.97 -1.44
CA TYR A 9 6.35 -2.77 -2.63
C TYR A 9 7.51 -3.70 -2.34
N THR A 10 7.29 -5.01 -2.46
CA THR A 10 8.36 -6.02 -2.41
C THR A 10 8.36 -6.77 -3.73
N VAL A 11 9.52 -6.83 -4.39
CA VAL A 11 9.70 -7.70 -5.56
C VAL A 11 10.79 -8.72 -5.24
N GLN A 12 10.59 -9.95 -5.70
CA GLN A 12 11.59 -11.01 -5.65
C GLN A 12 11.89 -11.48 -7.07
N ASN A 13 13.17 -11.65 -7.37
CA ASN A 13 13.56 -12.32 -8.61
C ASN A 13 13.48 -13.84 -8.42
N THR A 14 12.42 -14.45 -8.95
CA THR A 14 12.21 -15.91 -8.94
C THR A 14 12.80 -16.61 -10.16
N GLY A 15 13.33 -15.85 -11.11
CA GLY A 15 14.00 -16.38 -12.29
C GLY A 15 15.47 -16.73 -12.03
N ASN A 16 16.14 -17.16 -13.09
CA ASN A 16 17.58 -17.51 -13.09
C ASN A 16 18.47 -16.42 -13.70
N ILE A 17 17.90 -15.32 -14.18
CA ILE A 17 18.62 -14.19 -14.78
C ILE A 17 18.62 -13.03 -13.79
N THR A 18 19.78 -12.41 -13.57
CA THR A 18 19.89 -11.16 -12.81
C THR A 18 19.22 -10.01 -13.57
N MET A 19 18.28 -9.34 -12.91
CA MET A 19 17.64 -8.13 -13.42
C MET A 19 18.43 -6.90 -12.95
N THR A 20 18.61 -5.91 -13.82
CA THR A 20 19.57 -4.81 -13.61
C THR A 20 18.95 -3.42 -13.64
N VAL A 21 17.79 -3.28 -14.27
CA VAL A 21 17.07 -2.00 -14.39
C VAL A 21 15.61 -2.23 -14.05
N HIS A 22 15.04 -1.33 -13.26
CA HIS A 22 13.68 -1.47 -12.73
C HIS A 22 12.85 -0.19 -12.90
N ASP A 23 11.60 -0.38 -13.28
CA ASP A 23 10.54 0.64 -13.28
C ASP A 23 9.41 0.19 -12.36
N LEU A 24 8.78 1.16 -11.69
CA LEU A 24 7.62 0.92 -10.84
C LEU A 24 6.63 2.06 -11.08
N VAL A 25 5.44 1.71 -11.58
CA VAL A 25 4.35 2.64 -11.82
C VAL A 25 3.13 2.20 -11.04
N ASP A 26 2.45 3.16 -10.44
CA ASP A 26 1.30 2.94 -9.58
C ASP A 26 0.16 3.87 -10.00
N SER A 27 -1.08 3.39 -9.98
CA SER A 27 -2.25 4.12 -10.47
C SER A 27 -2.61 5.37 -9.65
N GLU A 28 -2.25 5.40 -8.37
CA GLU A 28 -2.54 6.52 -7.46
C GLU A 28 -1.29 7.39 -7.18
N LEU A 29 -0.08 6.80 -7.29
CA LEU A 29 1.18 7.51 -7.04
C LEU A 29 1.91 7.94 -8.31
N GLY A 30 1.53 7.41 -9.47
CA GLY A 30 2.25 7.62 -10.73
C GLY A 30 3.56 6.84 -10.78
N THR A 31 4.57 7.39 -11.45
CA THR A 31 5.88 6.75 -11.57
C THR A 31 6.67 6.89 -10.27
N ILE A 32 7.00 5.75 -9.65
CA ILE A 32 7.77 5.65 -8.40
C ILE A 32 9.25 5.38 -8.71
N LEU A 33 9.53 4.46 -9.64
CA LEU A 33 10.87 4.18 -10.15
C LEU A 33 10.87 4.36 -11.67
N SER A 34 11.93 4.97 -12.20
CA SER A 34 12.15 5.12 -13.63
C SER A 34 13.60 4.82 -13.98
N SER A 35 13.81 3.78 -14.78
CA SER A 35 15.13 3.27 -15.20
C SER A 35 16.10 3.12 -14.02
N PHE A 36 15.59 2.66 -12.88
CA PHE A 36 16.37 2.59 -11.65
C PHE A 36 17.41 1.46 -11.74
N PRO A 37 18.72 1.78 -11.66
CA PRO A 37 19.76 0.77 -11.78
C PRO A 37 19.95 0.04 -10.44
N TYR A 38 19.56 -1.24 -10.41
CA TYR A 38 19.72 -2.08 -9.23
C TYR A 38 19.89 -3.54 -9.64
N MET A 39 20.88 -4.22 -9.07
CA MET A 39 21.13 -5.63 -9.36
C MET A 39 20.30 -6.53 -8.46
N LEU A 40 19.21 -7.07 -9.01
CA LEU A 40 18.38 -8.05 -8.34
C LEU A 40 18.74 -9.46 -8.85
N THR A 41 19.67 -10.11 -8.16
CA THR A 41 20.13 -11.48 -8.49
C THR A 41 19.03 -12.53 -8.24
N PRO A 42 19.12 -13.72 -8.86
CA PRO A 42 18.21 -14.83 -8.57
C PRO A 42 18.02 -15.08 -7.08
N GLY A 43 16.77 -15.23 -6.64
CA GLY A 43 16.37 -15.46 -5.25
C GLY A 43 16.36 -14.20 -4.36
N ALA A 44 16.98 -13.10 -4.79
CA ALA A 44 17.02 -11.86 -4.01
C ALA A 44 15.69 -11.09 -4.07
N SER A 45 15.46 -10.26 -3.05
CA SER A 45 14.31 -9.36 -2.96
C SER A 45 14.76 -7.92 -2.71
N VAL A 46 13.94 -6.97 -3.12
CA VAL A 46 14.08 -5.55 -2.80
C VAL A 46 12.74 -4.99 -2.33
N PHE A 47 12.83 -3.97 -1.48
CA PHE A 47 11.69 -3.33 -0.84
C PHE A 47 11.72 -1.82 -1.07
N VAL A 48 10.58 -1.25 -1.43
CA VAL A 48 10.38 0.19 -1.66
C VAL A 48 9.08 0.62 -0.98
N THR A 49 9.07 1.83 -0.43
CA THR A 49 7.86 2.44 0.12
C THR A 49 7.60 3.78 -0.51
N ALA A 50 6.32 4.11 -0.69
CA ALA A 50 5.88 5.43 -1.10
C ALA A 50 4.58 5.80 -0.40
N THR A 51 4.35 7.07 -0.14
CA THR A 51 3.16 7.56 0.56
C THR A 51 2.45 8.59 -0.31
N THR A 52 1.12 8.50 -0.37
CA THR A 52 0.27 9.50 -1.04
C THR A 52 -1.02 9.73 -0.25
N ASN A 53 -1.66 10.86 -0.49
CA ASN A 53 -2.96 11.19 0.10
C ASN A 53 -4.09 10.61 -0.75
N ILE A 54 -4.91 9.74 -0.15
CA ILE A 54 -6.07 9.13 -0.81
C ILE A 54 -7.36 9.76 -0.26
N ALA A 55 -8.11 10.45 -1.12
CA ALA A 55 -9.31 11.18 -0.74
C ALA A 55 -10.62 10.39 -0.87
N VAL A 56 -10.63 9.36 -1.71
CA VAL A 56 -11.82 8.55 -2.03
C VAL A 56 -11.43 7.09 -2.04
N THR A 57 -12.35 6.21 -1.67
CA THR A 57 -12.18 4.76 -1.84
C THR A 57 -11.76 4.44 -3.27
N THR A 58 -10.62 3.78 -3.42
CA THR A 58 -10.03 3.47 -4.73
C THR A 58 -9.42 2.08 -4.75
N VAL A 59 -9.21 1.56 -5.96
CA VAL A 59 -8.39 0.38 -6.21
C VAL A 59 -7.06 0.87 -6.78
N ASN A 60 -6.04 0.83 -5.94
CA ASN A 60 -4.67 1.09 -6.30
C ASN A 60 -4.10 -0.10 -7.08
N THR A 61 -3.42 0.14 -8.19
CA THR A 61 -2.77 -0.92 -9.00
C THR A 61 -1.35 -0.51 -9.31
N ALA A 62 -0.40 -1.37 -9.00
CA ALA A 62 1.02 -1.14 -9.23
C ALA A 62 1.60 -2.18 -10.19
N THR A 63 2.50 -1.74 -11.07
CA THR A 63 3.21 -2.58 -12.02
C THR A 63 4.70 -2.35 -11.88
N TRP A 64 5.43 -3.43 -11.56
CA TRP A 64 6.88 -3.48 -11.54
C TRP A 64 7.38 -4.09 -12.85
N THR A 65 8.25 -3.38 -13.56
CA THR A 65 8.95 -3.89 -14.75
C THR A 65 10.44 -4.01 -14.44
N ALA A 66 11.05 -5.11 -14.84
CA ALA A 66 12.46 -5.38 -14.64
C ALA A 66 13.09 -5.81 -15.96
N SER A 67 14.30 -5.34 -16.23
CA SER A 67 15.03 -5.68 -17.44
C SER A 67 16.50 -6.01 -17.19
N SER A 68 17.04 -6.84 -18.08
CA SER A 68 18.44 -7.25 -18.15
C SER A 68 18.93 -7.09 -19.59
N VAL A 69 20.20 -6.71 -19.77
CA VAL A 69 20.80 -6.51 -21.11
C VAL A 69 21.64 -7.69 -21.58
N ASN A 70 22.01 -8.61 -20.67
CA ASN A 70 22.83 -9.78 -21.02
C ASN A 70 22.51 -10.98 -20.09
N PRO A 71 21.65 -11.93 -20.52
CA PRO A 71 20.87 -11.92 -21.76
C PRO A 71 19.82 -10.79 -21.76
N THR A 72 19.43 -10.31 -22.94
CA THR A 72 18.33 -9.36 -23.06
C THR A 72 17.03 -10.00 -22.57
N SER A 73 16.46 -9.48 -21.49
CA SER A 73 15.23 -9.98 -20.90
C SER A 73 14.44 -8.82 -20.30
N VAL A 74 13.13 -8.85 -20.45
CA VAL A 74 12.20 -7.90 -19.82
C VAL A 74 11.05 -8.69 -19.24
N VAL A 75 10.73 -8.45 -17.98
CA VAL A 75 9.63 -9.08 -17.25
C VAL A 75 8.83 -8.02 -16.50
N SER A 76 7.53 -8.26 -16.34
CA SER A 76 6.68 -7.38 -15.54
C SER A 76 5.78 -8.19 -14.60
N SER A 77 5.35 -7.53 -13.52
CA SER A 77 4.40 -8.06 -12.56
C SER A 77 3.49 -6.94 -12.09
N THR A 78 2.19 -7.23 -11.97
CA THR A 78 1.16 -6.26 -11.58
C THR A 78 0.36 -6.81 -10.40
N ASP A 79 0.04 -5.93 -9.44
CA ASP A 79 -0.80 -6.25 -8.29
C ASP A 79 -1.71 -5.06 -7.92
N SER A 80 -2.81 -5.34 -7.22
CA SER A 80 -3.80 -4.33 -6.86
C SER A 80 -4.25 -4.43 -5.40
N ALA A 81 -4.56 -3.28 -4.80
CA ALA A 81 -5.00 -3.12 -3.42
C ALA A 81 -6.20 -2.17 -3.34
N THR A 82 -7.17 -2.46 -2.47
CA THR A 82 -8.30 -1.55 -2.23
C THR A 82 -8.05 -0.72 -0.98
N VAL A 83 -8.09 0.61 -1.14
CA VAL A 83 -8.12 1.56 -0.02
C VAL A 83 -9.55 2.03 0.15
N VAL A 84 -10.10 1.85 1.36
CA VAL A 84 -11.45 2.32 1.70
C VAL A 84 -11.35 3.58 2.53
N VAL A 85 -11.87 4.69 2.00
CA VAL A 85 -12.01 5.95 2.73
C VAL A 85 -13.46 6.04 3.21
N MET A 86 -13.64 5.99 4.52
CA MET A 86 -14.97 6.15 5.11
C MET A 86 -15.32 7.64 5.21
N PRO A 87 -16.44 8.09 4.64
CA PRO A 87 -16.90 9.45 4.88
C PRO A 87 -17.22 9.62 6.38
N PRO A 88 -17.06 10.83 6.95
CA PRO A 88 -17.54 11.10 8.29
C PRO A 88 -19.04 10.79 8.35
N THR A 89 -19.47 10.05 9.36
CA THR A 89 -20.89 9.84 9.64
C THR A 89 -21.53 11.21 9.84
N ALA A 90 -22.40 11.62 8.93
CA ALA A 90 -23.23 12.79 9.14
C ALA A 90 -24.24 12.45 10.25
N VAL A 91 -23.95 12.84 11.49
CA VAL A 91 -24.96 12.85 12.56
C VAL A 91 -25.97 13.92 12.16
N ARG A 92 -27.10 13.49 11.59
CA ARG A 92 -28.26 14.37 11.48
C ARG A 92 -28.73 14.66 12.90
N LEU A 93 -28.51 15.89 13.37
CA LEU A 93 -29.27 16.44 14.48
C LEU A 93 -30.72 16.53 14.02
N ALA A 94 -31.48 15.45 14.19
CA ALA A 94 -32.92 15.58 14.29
C ALA A 94 -33.15 16.43 15.53
N SER A 95 -33.77 17.60 15.35
CA SER A 95 -34.15 18.49 16.43
C SER A 95 -35.08 17.75 17.40
N LEU A 96 -34.51 17.21 18.48
CA LEU A 96 -35.25 16.97 19.70
C LEU A 96 -34.90 18.13 20.63
N GLN A 97 -35.87 19.02 20.80
CA GLN A 97 -35.85 19.98 21.89
C GLN A 97 -35.65 19.24 23.21
N ALA A 98 -34.68 19.75 23.99
CA ALA A 98 -34.51 19.62 25.44
C ALA A 98 -34.32 18.21 26.03
N ALA A 99 -33.09 17.93 26.47
CA ALA A 99 -32.85 17.64 27.88
C ALA A 99 -31.36 17.86 28.21
N SER A 100 -31.17 18.47 29.37
CA SER A 100 -29.95 18.95 29.98
C SER A 100 -28.85 17.90 30.18
N GLY A 101 -27.62 18.29 29.84
CA GLY A 101 -26.42 18.02 30.62
C GLY A 101 -25.81 16.62 30.53
N GLU A 102 -24.73 16.49 29.76
CA GLU A 102 -23.46 16.02 30.32
C GLU A 102 -22.32 16.38 29.35
N ALA A 103 -21.23 16.87 29.92
CA ALA A 103 -20.13 17.48 29.19
C ALA A 103 -19.46 16.50 28.23
N ASP A 104 -19.40 16.96 26.99
CA ASP A 104 -18.55 16.54 25.90
C ASP A 104 -17.16 16.04 26.36
N ARG A 105 -16.98 14.71 26.33
CA ARG A 105 -15.68 14.04 26.36
C ARG A 105 -15.69 12.85 25.41
N THR A 106 -16.09 13.07 24.16
CA THR A 106 -15.85 12.06 23.13
C THR A 106 -14.42 12.23 22.63
N LEU A 107 -13.48 11.53 23.27
CA LEU A 107 -12.11 11.38 22.79
C LEU A 107 -12.14 10.85 21.35
N ALA A 108 -11.94 11.75 20.38
CA ALA A 108 -11.63 11.38 19.01
C ALA A 108 -10.26 10.70 19.02
N LEU A 109 -10.26 9.36 19.06
CA LEU A 109 -9.06 8.56 18.80
C LEU A 109 -8.58 8.90 17.37
N PRO A 110 -7.32 9.36 17.17
CA PRO A 110 -6.85 9.64 15.83
C PRO A 110 -6.85 8.32 15.06
N MET A 111 -7.44 8.39 13.87
CA MET A 111 -7.61 7.31 12.92
C MET A 111 -6.22 6.79 12.52
N LEU A 112 -5.75 5.72 13.17
CA LEU A 112 -4.50 5.07 12.83
C LEU A 112 -4.82 3.72 12.18
N LEU A 113 -4.94 3.71 10.86
CA LEU A 113 -5.09 2.48 10.09
C LEU A 113 -3.84 2.26 9.24
N ALA A 114 -2.93 1.42 9.75
CA ALA A 114 -1.76 0.96 9.02
C ALA A 114 -2.19 -0.05 7.95
N ALA A 115 -2.05 0.31 6.68
CA ALA A 115 -2.12 -0.63 5.57
C ALA A 115 -0.82 -1.44 5.54
N VAL A 116 -0.85 -2.69 6.03
CA VAL A 116 0.24 -3.65 5.86
C VAL A 116 -0.15 -4.56 4.71
N LEU A 117 0.43 -4.34 3.53
CA LEU A 117 0.28 -5.21 2.37
C LEU A 117 1.44 -6.21 2.28
N THR A 118 1.11 -7.49 2.10
CA THR A 118 2.03 -8.55 1.70
C THR A 118 1.57 -9.10 0.35
N ALA A 119 2.34 -8.86 -0.71
CA ALA A 119 2.12 -9.47 -2.01
C ALA A 119 3.19 -10.55 -2.22
N VAL A 120 2.76 -11.80 -2.43
CA VAL A 120 3.62 -12.90 -2.86
C VAL A 120 2.94 -13.54 -4.07
N GLY A 121 3.65 -13.63 -5.19
CA GLY A 121 3.28 -14.49 -6.32
C GLY A 121 3.41 -15.97 -5.90
N VAL A 122 2.35 -16.48 -5.29
CA VAL A 122 2.02 -17.86 -4.87
C VAL A 122 3.10 -18.64 -4.08
N LEU A 123 3.16 -18.37 -2.78
CA LEU A 123 3.40 -19.36 -1.72
C LEU A 123 2.49 -18.99 -0.52
N THR A 124 1.80 -19.97 0.04
CA THR A 124 0.79 -19.85 1.10
C THR A 124 1.24 -18.94 2.23
N TRP A 125 0.46 -17.88 2.50
CA TRP A 125 0.76 -16.97 3.59
C TRP A 125 -0.12 -17.26 4.81
N GLN A 126 0.50 -17.66 5.93
CA GLN A 126 -0.15 -17.75 7.23
C GLN A 126 0.15 -16.52 8.09
N ARG A 127 -0.88 -15.70 8.31
CA ARG A 127 -0.87 -14.55 9.21
C ARG A 127 -0.84 -14.98 10.67
N ARG A 128 0.29 -14.88 11.37
CA ARG A 128 0.26 -14.89 12.85
C ARG A 128 0.19 -13.47 13.40
N ARG A 129 -0.98 -13.14 13.95
CA ARG A 129 -1.16 -12.02 14.87
C ARG A 129 -0.21 -12.23 16.06
N ARG A 130 0.63 -11.25 16.38
CA ARG A 130 1.17 -11.15 17.74
C ARG A 130 0.69 -9.86 18.38
N ARG A 131 -0.15 -10.09 19.37
CA ARG A 131 -0.56 -9.18 20.42
C ARG A 131 0.69 -8.77 21.20
N LEU A 132 1.00 -7.49 21.23
CA LEU A 132 1.74 -6.89 22.33
C LEU A 132 0.78 -5.87 22.96
N VAL A 133 0.11 -6.34 24.01
CA VAL A 133 -0.43 -5.46 25.05
C VAL A 133 0.70 -5.32 26.09
N PRO A 134 0.83 -4.17 26.79
CA PRO A 134 1.98 -3.86 27.65
C PRO A 134 2.32 -4.93 28.69
#